data_AF-A0A1Q4Z993-F1
#
_entry.id   AF-A0A1Q4Z993-F1
#
_cell.length_a   1.000
_cell.length_b   1.000
_cell.length_c   1.000
_cell.angle_alpha   90.00
_cell.angle_beta   90.00
_cell.angle_gamma   90.00
#
_symmetry.space_group_name_H-M   'P 1'
#
loop_
_entity.id
_entity.type
_entity.pdbx_description
1 polymer ?
#
loop_
_entity_poly.entity_id
_entity_poly.type
_entity_poly.pdbx_seq_one_letter_code
_entity_poly.pdbx_strand_id
1 'polypeptide(L)'
;MAHGQDGSGDGVLARREVQEKRERLRVEFGSRLRVLFDLAGLSSREFALRYPAYKDSAIRFTYLPGKSLPPWDFLHDLLTEVTRRTDDPAAPQRRTELFTAYRQVLVDIGADARGSDQNSLLLRLLDGEEALRRLGEELAEVRVRENRLRTDLEEESRRARPSLSTGSQDRKHQLEEASRLLAERRNELVHRRGDLLTELDGCRARLVVLEEADGQGDLVPAGSGTGLHHTSPVPHDPPKHPTADPKKPGIRPGVLLIGGAVAVLLLAGGGAAVGIWATGAHDTTDQAVPSPTSVPSQPSAASTPATPTPIPTPTVSPPLPSPSPSPSPSAVPSDEAPDPPPAAVPVRWHGTLTLDDGSSTGIVTAAWSLDTVPPQRALAGDVGMTCRLSCDGSQFTGNAIVLWDGASPPRREQCVGLLNANPAQRSVNVPAGSTACFGTAAGRVGYFTPSGAAANGQGRLEATVWELP
;
A
#
# COMPACT_ATOMS: atom_id res chain seq x y z
N MET A 1 -43.13 47.24 -22.69
CA MET A 1 -41.92 47.20 -21.85
C MET A 1 -42.31 46.70 -20.48
N ALA A 2 -41.99 45.45 -20.16
CA ALA A 2 -42.06 44.92 -18.80
C ALA A 2 -40.96 43.85 -18.72
N HIS A 3 -39.76 44.27 -18.31
CA HIS A 3 -38.63 43.38 -18.10
C HIS A 3 -38.69 42.82 -16.68
N GLY A 4 -38.67 41.50 -16.60
CA GLY A 4 -38.70 40.72 -15.37
C GLY A 4 -37.42 40.81 -14.56
N GLN A 5 -37.58 40.73 -13.24
CA GLN A 5 -36.54 40.87 -12.24
C GLN A 5 -36.81 39.93 -11.06
N ASP A 6 -37.12 38.64 -11.30
CA ASP A 6 -37.50 37.71 -10.22
C ASP A 6 -36.68 36.39 -10.17
N GLY A 7 -35.52 36.31 -10.83
CA GLY A 7 -34.75 35.05 -10.94
C GLY A 7 -33.58 34.84 -9.98
N SER A 8 -33.28 35.77 -9.06
CA SER A 8 -31.98 35.77 -8.35
C SER A 8 -31.99 35.14 -6.94
N GLY A 9 -33.15 34.80 -6.37
CA GLY A 9 -33.28 34.35 -4.98
C GLY A 9 -33.02 32.84 -4.76
N ASP A 10 -33.56 31.99 -5.63
CA ASP A 10 -33.59 30.53 -5.41
C ASP A 10 -32.20 29.89 -5.40
N GLY A 11 -31.26 30.45 -6.16
CA GLY A 11 -29.88 29.93 -6.22
C GLY A 11 -29.10 30.11 -4.92
N VAL A 12 -29.43 31.12 -4.11
CA VAL A 12 -28.71 31.38 -2.84
C VAL A 12 -29.13 30.39 -1.76
N LEU A 13 -30.42 30.07 -1.69
CA LEU A 13 -30.94 29.08 -0.74
C LEU A 13 -30.39 27.68 -1.05
N ALA A 14 -30.43 27.25 -2.32
CA ALA A 14 -29.88 25.95 -2.71
C ALA A 14 -28.37 25.82 -2.41
N ARG A 15 -27.58 26.89 -2.61
CA ARG A 15 -26.15 26.88 -2.26
C ARG A 15 -25.92 26.78 -0.76
N ARG A 16 -26.76 27.44 0.05
CA ARG A 16 -26.69 27.39 1.51
C ARG A 16 -27.00 25.99 2.02
N GLU A 17 -28.05 25.34 1.51
CA GLU A 17 -28.41 23.97 1.89
C GLU A 17 -27.29 22.98 1.56
N VAL A 18 -26.67 23.11 0.38
CA VAL A 18 -25.52 22.29 -0.01
C VAL A 18 -24.34 22.51 0.94
N GLN A 19 -24.05 23.76 1.30
CA GLN A 19 -22.96 24.09 2.24
C GLN A 19 -23.22 23.53 3.64
N GLU A 20 -24.43 23.69 4.17
CA GLU A 20 -24.83 23.14 5.47
C GLU A 20 -24.76 21.61 5.49
N LYS A 21 -25.14 20.95 4.38
CA LYS A 21 -24.97 19.49 4.23
C LYS A 21 -23.49 19.09 4.26
N ARG A 22 -22.63 19.82 3.55
CA ARG A 22 -21.18 19.57 3.55
C ARG A 22 -20.57 19.69 4.94
N GLU A 23 -20.92 20.74 5.66
CA GLU A 23 -20.45 20.96 7.03
C GLU A 23 -20.93 19.85 7.97
N ARG A 24 -22.20 19.44 7.86
CA ARG A 24 -22.74 18.32 8.65
C ARG A 24 -21.96 17.03 8.45
N LEU A 25 -21.62 16.68 7.21
CA LEU A 25 -20.84 15.47 6.90
C LEU A 25 -19.44 15.52 7.51
N ARG A 26 -18.76 16.68 7.45
CA ARG A 26 -17.44 16.84 8.07
C ARG A 26 -17.50 16.74 9.60
N VAL A 27 -18.52 17.32 10.23
CA VAL A 27 -18.75 17.23 11.68
C VAL A 27 -19.03 15.79 12.12
N GLU A 28 -19.81 15.04 11.34
CA GLU A 28 -20.05 13.63 11.59
C GLU A 28 -18.74 12.83 11.50
N PHE A 29 -17.94 13.08 10.46
CA PHE A 29 -16.64 12.44 10.31
C PHE A 29 -15.68 12.78 11.47
N GLY A 30 -15.60 14.06 11.86
CA GLY A 30 -14.79 14.48 13.02
C GLY A 30 -15.22 13.82 14.33
N SER A 31 -16.52 13.54 14.49
CA SER A 31 -17.05 12.78 15.63
C SER A 31 -16.59 11.32 15.62
N ARG A 32 -16.51 10.67 14.44
CA ARG A 32 -15.92 9.32 14.31
C ARG A 32 -14.43 9.30 14.66
N LEU A 33 -13.68 10.32 14.26
CA LEU A 33 -12.27 10.46 14.67
C LEU A 33 -12.13 10.56 16.18
N ARG A 34 -13.00 11.33 16.86
CA ARG A 34 -13.00 11.44 18.32
C ARG A 34 -13.20 10.09 18.99
N VAL A 35 -14.15 9.27 18.51
CA VAL A 35 -14.36 7.90 19.01
C VAL A 35 -13.09 7.05 18.89
N LEU A 36 -12.32 7.19 17.81
CA LEU A 36 -11.05 6.46 17.64
C LEU A 36 -9.97 6.94 18.63
N PHE A 37 -9.87 8.24 18.89
CA PHE A 37 -8.98 8.77 19.93
C PHE A 37 -9.36 8.25 21.32
N ASP A 38 -10.66 8.26 21.65
CA ASP A 38 -11.16 7.77 22.93
C ASP A 38 -10.91 6.27 23.09
N LEU A 39 -11.16 5.48 22.03
CA LEU A 39 -10.89 4.04 21.99
C LEU A 39 -9.40 3.73 22.21
N ALA A 40 -8.51 4.55 21.66
CA ALA A 40 -7.06 4.42 21.86
C ALA A 40 -6.58 4.97 23.22
N GLY A 41 -7.46 5.58 24.03
CA GLY A 41 -7.06 6.30 25.25
C GLY A 41 -6.02 7.39 24.96
N LEU A 42 -6.14 8.04 23.80
CA LEU A 42 -5.13 8.91 23.23
C LEU A 42 -5.63 10.37 23.25
N SER A 43 -4.83 11.28 23.79
CA SER A 43 -5.13 12.72 23.68
C SER A 43 -4.58 13.30 22.37
N SER A 44 -5.18 14.40 21.88
CA SER A 44 -4.66 15.11 20.69
C SER A 44 -3.21 15.56 20.87
N ARG A 45 -2.86 16.02 22.07
CA ARG A 45 -1.50 16.46 22.43
C ARG A 45 -0.51 15.32 22.41
N GLU A 46 -0.88 14.18 22.99
CA GLU A 46 -0.05 12.97 22.99
C GLU A 46 0.18 12.45 21.57
N PHE A 47 -0.85 12.48 20.73
CA PHE A 47 -0.72 12.10 19.32
C PHE A 47 0.21 13.05 18.55
N ALA A 48 0.05 14.37 18.72
CA ALA A 48 0.94 15.36 18.11
C ALA A 48 2.40 15.24 18.57
N LEU A 49 2.64 14.85 19.84
CA LEU A 49 3.99 14.58 20.33
C LEU A 49 4.62 13.35 19.66
N ARG A 50 3.81 12.34 19.35
CA ARG A 50 4.25 11.11 18.70
C ARG A 50 4.40 11.25 17.19
N TYR A 51 3.58 12.11 16.58
CA TYR A 51 3.57 12.40 15.16
C TYR A 51 3.74 13.92 14.95
N PRO A 52 4.99 14.44 15.02
CA PRO A 52 5.27 15.87 14.98
C PRO A 52 4.82 16.57 13.68
N ALA A 53 4.53 15.81 12.63
CA ALA A 53 3.92 16.31 11.40
C ALA A 53 2.56 16.98 11.65
N TYR A 54 1.86 16.63 12.74
CA TYR A 54 0.54 17.16 13.06
C TYR A 54 0.60 18.09 14.27
N LYS A 55 0.12 19.33 14.09
CA LYS A 55 -0.02 20.30 15.19
C LYS A 55 -1.22 19.92 16.06
N ASP A 56 -1.05 19.89 17.38
CA ASP A 56 -2.15 19.64 18.35
C ASP A 56 -3.34 20.57 18.11
N SER A 57 -3.07 21.84 17.76
CA SER A 57 -4.10 22.81 17.42
C SER A 57 -4.93 22.43 16.19
N ALA A 58 -4.31 21.88 15.14
CA ALA A 58 -5.03 21.42 13.95
C ALA A 58 -5.93 20.22 14.29
N ILE A 59 -5.42 19.26 15.07
CA ILE A 59 -6.20 18.11 15.52
C ILE A 59 -7.41 18.56 16.33
N ARG A 60 -7.16 19.34 17.39
CA ARG A 60 -8.18 19.74 18.37
C ARG A 60 -9.19 20.72 17.80
N PHE A 61 -8.76 21.71 17.02
CA PHE A 61 -9.61 22.82 16.60
C PHE A 61 -10.07 22.74 15.15
N THR A 62 -9.48 21.86 14.33
CA THR A 62 -9.80 21.73 12.91
C THR A 62 -10.38 20.36 12.58
N TYR A 63 -9.66 19.26 12.86
CA TYR A 63 -10.07 17.92 12.43
C TYR A 63 -11.18 17.31 13.28
N LEU A 64 -11.01 17.25 14.61
CA LEU A 64 -12.01 16.68 15.51
C LEU A 64 -13.35 17.43 15.51
N PRO A 65 -13.41 18.77 15.33
CA PRO A 65 -14.66 19.48 15.14
C PRO A 65 -15.24 19.37 13.72
N GLY A 66 -14.51 18.81 12.76
CA GLY A 66 -14.95 18.71 11.37
C GLY A 66 -14.92 20.02 10.58
N LYS A 67 -14.03 20.96 10.91
CA LYS A 67 -13.85 22.19 10.10
C LYS A 67 -13.19 21.88 8.76
N SER A 68 -12.17 21.03 8.80
CA SER A 68 -11.53 20.44 7.62
C SER A 68 -11.39 18.94 7.81
N LEU A 69 -11.25 18.24 6.69
CA LEU A 69 -10.84 16.85 6.70
C LEU A 69 -9.34 16.76 7.01
N PRO A 70 -8.89 15.78 7.80
CA PRO A 70 -7.46 15.56 8.00
C PRO A 70 -6.81 15.01 6.72
N PRO A 71 -5.49 15.14 6.57
CA PRO A 71 -4.76 14.49 5.49
C PRO A 71 -4.83 12.97 5.62
N TRP A 72 -4.56 12.27 4.53
CA TRP A 72 -4.59 10.80 4.45
C TRP A 72 -3.72 10.13 5.52
N ASP A 73 -2.47 10.57 5.66
CA ASP A 73 -1.50 9.95 6.57
C ASP A 73 -1.94 10.03 8.04
N PHE A 74 -2.65 11.11 8.41
CA PHE A 74 -3.20 11.26 9.76
C PHE A 74 -4.16 10.12 10.11
N LEU A 75 -4.99 9.65 9.16
CA LEU A 75 -5.90 8.54 9.38
C LEU A 75 -5.15 7.22 9.56
N HIS A 76 -4.06 7.01 8.81
CA HIS A 76 -3.20 5.84 8.96
C HIS A 76 -2.49 5.81 10.31
N ASP A 77 -1.92 6.93 10.73
CA ASP A 77 -1.22 7.04 12.01
C ASP A 77 -2.18 6.87 13.19
N LEU A 78 -3.38 7.46 13.11
CA LEU A 78 -4.42 7.26 14.12
C LEU A 78 -4.84 5.80 14.22
N LEU A 79 -5.14 5.14 13.10
CA LEU A 79 -5.49 3.72 13.09
C LEU A 79 -4.34 2.84 13.59
N THR A 80 -3.09 3.21 13.29
CA THR A 80 -1.91 2.50 13.80
C THR A 80 -1.84 2.56 15.32
N GLU A 81 -2.09 3.73 15.91
CA GLU A 81 -2.13 3.88 17.37
C GLU A 81 -3.33 3.16 17.99
N VAL A 82 -4.50 3.19 17.36
CA VAL A 82 -5.67 2.41 17.80
C VAL A 82 -5.28 0.93 17.86
N THR A 83 -4.83 0.34 16.75
CA THR A 83 -4.44 -1.07 16.70
C THR A 83 -3.36 -1.42 17.73
N ARG A 84 -2.37 -0.55 17.90
CA ARG A 84 -1.25 -0.78 18.83
C ARG A 84 -1.69 -0.79 20.30
N ARG A 85 -2.70 0.00 20.67
CA ARG A 85 -3.10 0.17 22.08
C ARG A 85 -4.23 -0.75 22.51
N THR A 86 -5.05 -1.21 21.57
CA THR A 86 -6.23 -2.01 21.88
C THR A 86 -6.09 -3.49 21.56
N ASP A 87 -5.02 -3.90 20.87
CA ASP A 87 -4.87 -5.25 20.30
C ASP A 87 -6.12 -5.69 19.50
N ASP A 88 -6.80 -4.74 18.86
CA ASP A 88 -8.11 -4.94 18.23
C ASP A 88 -8.04 -5.93 17.04
N PRO A 89 -8.63 -7.13 17.14
CA PRO A 89 -8.65 -8.08 16.03
C PRO A 89 -9.50 -7.57 14.84
N ALA A 90 -10.41 -6.63 15.07
CA ALA A 90 -11.20 -5.97 14.03
C ALA A 90 -10.48 -4.78 13.38
N ALA A 91 -9.21 -4.52 13.71
CA ALA A 91 -8.43 -3.43 13.12
C ALA A 91 -8.47 -3.36 11.57
N PRO A 92 -8.36 -4.49 10.82
CA PRO A 92 -8.47 -4.44 9.36
C PRO A 92 -9.85 -4.00 8.89
N GLN A 93 -10.92 -4.47 9.53
CA GLN A 93 -12.29 -4.09 9.19
C GLN A 93 -12.54 -2.60 9.50
N ARG A 94 -12.15 -2.14 10.69
CA ARG A 94 -12.27 -0.74 11.10
C ARG A 94 -11.53 0.21 10.17
N ARG A 95 -10.35 -0.21 9.69
CA ARG A 95 -9.58 0.52 8.67
C ARG A 95 -10.40 0.67 7.39
N THR A 96 -10.95 -0.43 6.87
CA THR A 96 -11.79 -0.40 5.66
C THR A 96 -13.02 0.49 5.84
N GLU A 97 -13.70 0.40 6.98
CA GLU A 97 -14.88 1.21 7.29
C GLU A 97 -14.56 2.70 7.36
N LEU A 98 -13.46 3.08 8.04
CA LEU A 98 -13.04 4.48 8.15
C LEU A 98 -12.70 5.06 6.79
N PHE A 99 -11.94 4.34 5.96
CA PHE A 99 -11.55 4.83 4.64
C PHE A 99 -12.70 4.86 3.65
N THR A 100 -13.65 3.92 3.74
CA THR A 100 -14.88 3.96 2.97
C THR A 100 -15.72 5.18 3.34
N ALA A 101 -15.87 5.47 4.64
CA ALA A 101 -16.58 6.64 5.11
C ALA A 101 -15.87 7.94 4.69
N TYR A 102 -14.55 8.00 4.79
CA TYR A 102 -13.75 9.16 4.38
C TYR A 102 -13.90 9.45 2.88
N ARG A 103 -13.80 8.41 2.04
CA ARG A 103 -14.05 8.49 0.60
C ARG A 103 -15.44 9.02 0.29
N GLN A 104 -16.46 8.48 0.96
CA GLN A 104 -17.84 8.90 0.76
C GLN A 104 -18.03 10.39 1.11
N VAL A 105 -17.45 10.84 2.23
CA VAL A 105 -17.49 12.26 2.62
C VAL A 105 -16.82 13.13 1.56
N LEU A 106 -15.65 12.74 1.03
CA LEU A 106 -14.97 13.50 -0.05
C LEU A 106 -15.87 13.65 -1.28
N VAL A 107 -16.48 12.56 -1.75
CA VAL A 107 -17.41 12.60 -2.89
C VAL A 107 -18.61 13.50 -2.60
N ASP A 108 -19.23 13.36 -1.42
CA ASP A 108 -20.41 14.15 -1.05
C ASP A 108 -20.12 15.64 -0.85
N ILE A 109 -18.88 16.01 -0.49
CA ILE A 109 -18.46 17.42 -0.48
C ILE A 109 -18.05 17.95 -1.85
N GLY A 110 -18.12 17.12 -2.89
CA GLY A 110 -17.88 17.49 -4.28
C GLY A 110 -16.44 17.30 -4.75
N ALA A 111 -15.64 16.46 -4.09
CA ALA A 111 -14.36 16.02 -4.63
C ALA A 111 -14.58 15.23 -5.93
N ASP A 112 -13.73 15.45 -6.92
CA ASP A 112 -13.75 14.77 -8.21
C ASP A 112 -12.40 14.09 -8.44
N ALA A 113 -12.39 12.87 -8.95
CA ALA A 113 -11.17 12.17 -9.35
C ALA A 113 -10.34 12.96 -10.38
N ARG A 114 -10.92 13.95 -11.07
CA ARG A 114 -10.20 14.86 -11.99
C ARG A 114 -9.86 16.23 -11.40
N GLY A 115 -10.42 16.60 -10.25
CA GLY A 115 -10.27 17.92 -9.64
C GLY A 115 -8.88 18.14 -9.04
N SER A 116 -8.36 19.35 -9.09
CA SER A 116 -7.00 19.68 -8.58
C SER A 116 -6.99 20.28 -7.18
N ASP A 117 -8.14 20.47 -6.56
CA ASP A 117 -8.23 20.94 -5.18
C ASP A 117 -7.80 19.84 -4.19
N GLN A 118 -7.56 20.24 -2.94
CA GLN A 118 -7.08 19.33 -1.89
C GLN A 118 -7.98 18.09 -1.72
N ASN A 119 -9.31 18.24 -1.72
CA ASN A 119 -10.22 17.10 -1.51
C ASN A 119 -10.20 16.14 -2.70
N SER A 120 -10.11 16.67 -3.91
CA SER A 120 -9.99 15.88 -5.14
C SER A 120 -8.66 15.13 -5.23
N LEU A 121 -7.55 15.73 -4.79
CA LEU A 121 -6.26 15.05 -4.68
C LEU A 121 -6.28 13.94 -3.61
N LEU A 122 -6.91 14.19 -2.46
CA LEU A 122 -7.10 13.19 -1.41
C LEU A 122 -7.95 12.00 -1.91
N LEU A 123 -9.01 12.27 -2.68
CA LEU A 123 -9.84 11.23 -3.29
C LEU A 123 -9.04 10.39 -4.30
N ARG A 124 -8.18 11.00 -5.10
CA ARG A 124 -7.28 10.27 -6.01
C ARG A 124 -6.28 9.40 -5.27
N LEU A 125 -5.69 9.88 -4.19
CA LEU A 125 -4.79 9.08 -3.37
C LEU A 125 -5.49 7.84 -2.82
N LEU A 126 -6.70 8.03 -2.29
CA LEU A 126 -7.60 6.98 -1.83
C LEU A 126 -7.86 5.91 -2.90
N ASP A 127 -8.34 6.35 -4.07
CA ASP A 127 -8.70 5.46 -5.16
C ASP A 127 -7.48 4.76 -5.76
N GLY A 128 -6.34 5.45 -5.80
CA GLY A 128 -5.08 4.91 -6.27
C GLY A 128 -4.46 3.89 -5.32
N GLU A 129 -4.49 4.10 -4.01
CA GLU A 129 -4.03 3.10 -3.03
C GLU A 129 -4.87 1.81 -3.09
N GLU A 130 -6.19 1.94 -3.23
CA GLU A 130 -7.08 0.79 -3.44
C GLU A 130 -6.80 0.08 -4.77
N ALA A 131 -6.53 0.84 -5.84
CA ALA A 131 -6.11 0.27 -7.11
C ALA A 131 -4.74 -0.44 -7.02
N LEU A 132 -3.78 0.11 -6.27
CA LEU A 132 -2.50 -0.54 -6.00
C LEU A 132 -2.66 -1.85 -5.23
N ARG A 133 -3.57 -1.89 -4.24
CA ARG A 133 -3.90 -3.13 -3.52
C ARG A 133 -4.43 -4.19 -4.47
N ARG A 134 -5.41 -3.84 -5.33
CA ARG A 134 -5.96 -4.75 -6.35
C ARG A 134 -4.90 -5.25 -7.34
N LEU A 135 -4.05 -4.36 -7.84
CA LEU A 135 -2.92 -4.76 -8.70
C LEU A 135 -1.95 -5.70 -7.97
N GLY A 136 -1.72 -5.50 -6.67
CA GLY A 136 -0.93 -6.39 -5.85
C GLY A 136 -1.53 -7.80 -5.73
N GLU A 137 -2.86 -7.90 -5.57
CA GLU A 137 -3.61 -9.16 -5.54
C GLU A 137 -3.59 -9.86 -6.89
N GLU A 138 -3.84 -9.14 -7.99
CA GLU A 138 -3.74 -9.69 -9.34
C GLU A 138 -2.33 -10.21 -9.64
N LEU A 139 -1.28 -9.47 -9.26
CA LEU A 139 0.10 -9.92 -9.42
C LEU A 139 0.40 -11.17 -8.59
N ALA A 140 -0.13 -11.27 -7.37
CA ALA A 140 0.02 -12.46 -6.54
C ALA A 140 -0.66 -13.68 -7.19
N GLU A 141 -1.87 -13.51 -7.75
CA GLU A 141 -2.58 -14.56 -8.45
C GLU A 141 -1.82 -15.02 -9.71
N VAL A 142 -1.32 -14.08 -10.52
CA VAL A 142 -0.51 -14.39 -11.71
C VAL A 142 0.72 -15.21 -11.32
N ARG A 143 1.41 -14.85 -10.24
CA ARG A 143 2.56 -15.63 -9.73
C ARG A 143 2.19 -17.04 -9.30
N VAL A 144 1.04 -17.23 -8.63
CA VAL A 144 0.56 -18.56 -8.26
C VAL A 144 0.30 -19.41 -9.52
N ARG A 145 -0.30 -18.82 -10.56
CA ARG A 145 -0.53 -19.49 -11.85
C ARG A 145 0.78 -19.81 -12.58
N GLU A 146 1.75 -18.90 -12.62
CA GLU A 146 3.08 -19.13 -13.20
C GLU A 146 3.79 -20.31 -12.51
N ASN A 147 3.78 -20.35 -11.16
CA ASN A 147 4.37 -21.44 -10.39
C ASN A 147 3.72 -22.80 -10.69
N ARG A 148 2.39 -22.80 -10.88
CA ARG A 148 1.65 -24.01 -11.26
C ARG A 148 2.03 -24.49 -12.66
N LEU A 149 2.04 -23.59 -13.66
CA LEU A 149 2.45 -23.93 -15.03
C LEU A 149 3.88 -24.46 -15.09
N ARG A 150 4.80 -23.89 -14.31
CA ARG A 150 6.17 -24.39 -14.22
C ARG A 150 6.20 -25.83 -13.71
N THR A 151 5.45 -26.13 -12.65
CA THR A 151 5.35 -27.49 -12.10
C THR A 151 4.76 -28.46 -13.12
N ASP A 152 3.69 -28.05 -13.82
CA ASP A 152 3.04 -28.87 -14.86
C ASP A 152 3.99 -29.14 -16.05
N LEU A 153 4.77 -28.13 -16.46
CA LEU A 153 5.74 -28.25 -17.55
C LEU A 153 6.93 -29.15 -17.19
N GLU A 154 7.39 -29.08 -15.93
CA GLU A 154 8.40 -30.01 -15.40
C GLU A 154 7.89 -31.44 -15.30
N GLU A 155 6.62 -31.64 -14.92
CA GLU A 155 6.00 -32.96 -14.89
C GLU A 155 5.82 -33.53 -16.31
N GLU A 156 5.35 -32.71 -17.26
CA GLU A 156 5.16 -33.16 -18.63
C GLU A 156 6.50 -33.43 -19.34
N SER A 157 7.53 -32.65 -19.04
CA SER A 157 8.90 -32.93 -19.50
C SER A 157 9.45 -34.24 -18.93
N ARG A 158 9.11 -34.59 -17.69
CA ARG A 158 9.44 -35.89 -17.10
C ARG A 158 8.68 -37.04 -17.78
N ARG A 159 7.39 -36.84 -18.11
CA ARG A 159 6.57 -37.85 -18.80
C ARG A 159 6.98 -38.07 -20.27
N ALA A 160 7.47 -37.03 -20.95
CA ALA A 160 7.87 -37.11 -22.36
C ALA A 160 9.21 -37.81 -22.59
N ARG A 161 10.06 -37.96 -21.56
CA ARG A 161 11.43 -38.50 -21.69
C ARG A 161 11.52 -39.91 -22.29
N PRO A 162 10.61 -40.86 -21.99
CA PRO A 162 10.64 -42.20 -22.58
C PRO A 162 9.70 -42.41 -23.79
N SER A 163 8.80 -41.48 -24.13
CA SER A 163 7.86 -41.65 -25.25
C SER A 163 7.55 -40.35 -26.00
N LEU A 164 8.04 -40.28 -27.24
CA LEU A 164 7.75 -39.21 -28.21
C LEU A 164 6.35 -39.41 -28.83
N SER A 165 5.30 -39.35 -28.00
CA SER A 165 3.95 -39.25 -28.54
C SER A 165 3.66 -37.81 -28.99
N THR A 166 3.07 -37.65 -30.17
CA THR A 166 2.66 -36.33 -30.71
C THR A 166 1.78 -35.55 -29.74
N GLY A 167 0.88 -36.23 -29.02
CA GLY A 167 0.02 -35.59 -28.01
C GLY A 167 0.79 -34.97 -26.83
N SER A 168 1.94 -35.53 -26.45
CA SER A 168 2.80 -34.94 -25.40
C SER A 168 3.49 -33.66 -25.88
N GLN A 169 3.88 -33.60 -27.16
CA GLN A 169 4.45 -32.39 -27.76
C GLN A 169 3.42 -31.27 -27.85
N ASP A 170 2.19 -31.56 -28.28
CA ASP A 170 1.11 -30.56 -28.35
C ASP A 170 0.78 -29.98 -26.97
N ARG A 171 0.69 -30.84 -25.95
CA ARG A 171 0.44 -30.39 -24.57
C ARG A 171 1.59 -29.53 -24.03
N LYS A 172 2.84 -29.90 -24.33
CA LYS A 172 4.00 -29.09 -23.95
C LYS A 172 3.95 -27.70 -24.60
N HIS A 173 3.66 -27.62 -25.90
CA HIS A 173 3.52 -26.35 -26.61
C HIS A 173 2.41 -25.48 -25.99
N GLN A 174 1.27 -26.07 -25.60
CA GLN A 174 0.18 -25.35 -24.92
C GLN A 174 0.61 -24.78 -23.56
N LEU A 175 1.38 -25.54 -22.77
CA LEU A 175 1.90 -25.07 -21.48
C LEU A 175 2.92 -23.94 -21.66
N GLU A 176 3.79 -24.04 -22.66
CA GLU A 176 4.76 -22.98 -23.02
C GLU A 176 4.06 -21.70 -23.47
N GLU A 177 3.04 -21.81 -24.32
CA GLU A 177 2.23 -20.67 -24.75
C GLU A 177 1.47 -20.02 -23.59
N ALA A 178 0.87 -20.83 -22.70
CA ALA A 178 0.22 -20.32 -21.49
C ALA A 178 1.23 -19.59 -20.57
N SER A 179 2.45 -20.10 -20.44
CA SER A 179 3.51 -19.45 -19.68
C SER A 179 3.91 -18.10 -20.29
N ARG A 180 4.00 -18.02 -21.63
CA ARG A 180 4.28 -16.76 -22.34
C ARG A 180 3.20 -15.71 -22.07
N LEU A 181 1.93 -16.09 -22.19
CA LEU A 181 0.80 -15.19 -21.95
C LEU A 181 0.73 -14.68 -20.49
N LEU A 182 1.05 -15.54 -19.51
CA LEU A 182 1.13 -15.10 -18.12
C LEU A 182 2.27 -14.12 -17.89
N ALA A 183 3.44 -14.34 -18.51
CA ALA A 183 4.57 -13.44 -18.39
C ALA A 183 4.26 -12.05 -18.99
N GLU A 184 3.57 -12.00 -20.14
CA GLU A 184 3.07 -10.75 -20.73
C GLU A 184 2.10 -10.03 -19.79
N ARG A 185 1.12 -10.74 -19.24
CA ARG A 185 0.15 -10.18 -18.28
C ARG A 185 0.84 -9.65 -17.01
N ARG A 186 1.83 -10.38 -16.49
CA ARG A 186 2.62 -9.91 -15.34
C ARG A 186 3.32 -8.60 -15.65
N ASN A 187 3.98 -8.50 -16.80
CA ASN A 187 4.70 -7.28 -17.20
C ASN A 187 3.73 -6.09 -17.35
N GLU A 188 2.55 -6.30 -17.94
CA GLU A 188 1.49 -5.29 -18.03
C GLU A 188 1.07 -4.78 -16.64
N LEU A 189 0.81 -5.70 -15.70
CA LEU A 189 0.42 -5.35 -14.33
C LEU A 189 1.52 -4.62 -13.56
N VAL A 190 2.79 -5.01 -13.75
CA VAL A 190 3.94 -4.31 -13.17
C VAL A 190 4.04 -2.89 -13.72
N HIS A 191 3.88 -2.71 -15.03
CA HIS A 191 3.91 -1.38 -15.66
C HIS A 191 2.78 -0.49 -15.13
N ARG A 192 1.53 -0.99 -15.14
CA ARG A 192 0.37 -0.28 -14.59
C ARG A 192 0.55 0.11 -13.12
N ARG A 193 1.17 -0.76 -12.32
CA ARG A 193 1.51 -0.47 -10.92
C ARG A 193 2.54 0.66 -10.81
N GLY A 194 3.57 0.66 -11.67
CA GLY A 194 4.59 1.71 -11.72
C GLY A 194 4.03 3.08 -12.12
N ASP A 195 3.17 3.12 -13.14
CA ASP A 195 2.50 4.33 -13.59
C ASP A 195 1.62 4.92 -12.47
N LEU A 196 0.84 4.07 -11.81
CA LEU A 196 -0.03 4.48 -10.72
C LEU A 196 0.77 5.02 -9.52
N LEU A 197 1.87 4.37 -9.13
CA LEU A 197 2.75 4.90 -8.08
C LEU A 197 3.26 6.30 -8.42
N THR A 198 3.70 6.51 -9.66
CA THR A 198 4.17 7.81 -10.14
C THR A 198 3.08 8.88 -10.08
N GLU A 199 1.84 8.52 -10.44
CA GLU A 199 0.68 9.43 -10.32
C GLU A 199 0.39 9.81 -8.87
N LEU A 200 0.40 8.83 -7.95
CA LEU A 200 0.12 9.08 -6.54
C LEU A 200 1.22 9.92 -5.89
N ASP A 201 2.47 9.71 -6.25
CA ASP A 201 3.58 10.54 -5.78
C ASP A 201 3.43 11.98 -6.29
N GLY A 202 2.98 12.17 -7.52
CA GLY A 202 2.60 13.48 -8.05
C GLY A 202 1.45 14.14 -7.29
N CYS A 203 0.46 13.36 -6.83
CA CYS A 203 -0.64 13.87 -6.00
C CYS A 203 -0.17 14.28 -4.60
N ARG A 204 0.68 13.46 -3.95
CA ARG A 204 1.30 13.77 -2.65
C ARG A 204 2.11 15.06 -2.71
N ALA A 205 2.97 15.20 -3.73
CA ALA A 205 3.77 16.41 -3.90
C ALA A 205 2.92 17.68 -4.03
N ARG A 206 1.78 17.61 -4.75
CA ARG A 206 0.86 18.74 -4.88
C ARG A 206 0.13 19.06 -3.58
N LEU A 207 -0.24 18.06 -2.79
CA LEU A 207 -0.86 18.27 -1.49
C LEU A 207 0.06 19.01 -0.52
N VAL A 208 1.34 18.64 -0.47
CA VAL A 208 2.35 19.34 0.35
C VAL A 208 2.40 20.82 -0.02
N VAL A 209 2.43 21.15 -1.32
CA VAL A 209 2.45 22.55 -1.80
C VAL A 209 1.18 23.31 -1.40
N LEU A 210 0.00 22.68 -1.46
CA LEU A 210 -1.26 23.31 -1.04
C LEU A 210 -1.29 23.55 0.48
N GLU A 211 -0.79 22.61 1.26
CA GLU A 211 -0.74 22.73 2.73
C GLU A 211 0.26 23.80 3.20
N GLU A 212 1.40 23.93 2.52
CA GLU A 212 2.36 25.02 2.77
C GLU A 212 1.75 26.39 2.45
N ALA A 213 0.99 26.49 1.35
CA ALA A 213 0.32 27.73 0.97
C ALA A 213 -0.75 28.16 1.99
N ASP A 214 -1.56 27.23 2.50
CA ASP A 214 -2.57 27.51 3.53
C ASP A 214 -1.94 27.85 4.89
N GLY A 215 -0.77 27.29 5.19
CA GLY A 215 -0.03 27.53 6.44
C GLY A 215 0.57 28.92 6.57
N GLN A 216 0.77 29.64 5.45
CA GLN A 216 1.46 30.94 5.44
C GLN A 216 0.60 32.12 5.90
N GLY A 217 -0.71 31.93 6.14
CA GLY A 217 -1.57 32.88 6.87
C GLY A 217 -1.76 34.28 6.27
N ASP A 218 -1.19 34.58 5.10
CA ASP A 218 -1.45 35.82 4.37
C ASP A 218 -2.75 35.64 3.57
N LEU A 219 -3.86 35.82 4.31
CA LEU A 219 -5.23 35.80 3.82
C LEU A 219 -5.41 36.86 2.72
N VAL A 220 -5.14 36.51 1.47
CA VAL A 220 -5.77 37.19 0.33
C VAL A 220 -7.27 36.92 0.47
N PRO A 221 -8.12 37.95 0.53
CA PRO A 221 -9.55 37.76 0.72
C PRO A 221 -10.09 36.87 -0.39
N ALA A 222 -10.86 35.84 -0.02
CA ALA A 222 -11.69 35.07 -0.93
C ALA A 222 -12.79 35.98 -1.52
N GLY A 223 -12.40 36.82 -2.48
CA GLY A 223 -13.27 37.66 -3.27
C GLY A 223 -13.48 37.03 -4.64
N SER A 224 -14.67 36.49 -4.84
CA SER A 224 -15.39 36.44 -6.12
C SER A 224 -14.61 35.94 -7.34
N GLY A 225 -14.87 34.68 -7.69
CA GLY A 225 -14.52 34.15 -9.00
C GLY A 225 -15.03 35.03 -10.13
N THR A 226 -14.10 35.72 -10.79
CA THR A 226 -14.20 36.07 -12.20
C THR A 226 -13.01 35.43 -12.88
N GLY A 227 -13.29 34.56 -13.84
CA GLY A 227 -12.28 33.77 -14.54
C GLY A 227 -11.30 34.68 -15.26
N LEU A 228 -10.07 34.74 -14.78
CA LEU A 228 -8.92 35.13 -15.58
C LEU A 228 -8.27 33.84 -16.06
N HIS A 229 -8.52 33.52 -17.33
CA HIS A 229 -7.79 32.51 -18.07
C HIS A 229 -6.30 32.88 -18.06
N HIS A 230 -5.52 32.22 -17.22
CA HIS A 230 -4.07 32.17 -17.39
C HIS A 230 -3.77 31.15 -18.49
N THR A 231 -3.74 31.64 -19.73
CA THR A 231 -3.19 30.89 -20.85
C THR A 231 -1.68 30.81 -20.67
N SER A 232 -1.19 29.64 -20.28
CA SER A 232 0.24 29.31 -20.35
C SER A 232 0.67 29.22 -21.82
N PRO A 233 1.83 29.79 -22.21
CA PRO A 233 2.25 29.85 -23.60
C PRO A 233 2.69 28.46 -24.09
N VAL A 234 1.98 27.93 -25.08
CA VAL A 234 2.35 26.71 -25.83
C VAL A 234 3.36 27.07 -26.93
N PRO A 235 4.36 26.23 -27.24
CA PRO A 235 5.32 26.51 -28.31
C PRO A 235 4.65 26.39 -29.69
N HIS A 236 5.06 27.28 -30.60
CA HIS A 236 4.57 27.35 -31.97
C HIS A 236 4.89 26.09 -32.80
N ASP A 237 3.88 25.54 -33.46
CA ASP A 237 4.01 24.70 -34.66
C ASP A 237 3.48 25.47 -35.90
N PRO A 238 3.99 25.19 -37.12
CA PRO A 238 3.83 26.04 -38.31
C PRO A 238 2.51 25.80 -39.08
N PRO A 239 2.13 26.69 -40.01
CA PRO A 239 0.73 26.88 -40.42
C PRO A 239 0.27 25.86 -41.47
N LYS A 240 -0.95 25.35 -41.30
CA LYS A 240 -1.72 24.72 -42.37
C LYS A 240 -2.88 25.62 -42.79
N HIS A 241 -3.01 25.77 -44.11
CA HIS A 241 -3.96 26.61 -44.83
C HIS A 241 -5.45 26.30 -44.53
N PRO A 242 -6.35 27.29 -44.75
CA PRO A 242 -7.75 27.21 -44.37
C PRO A 242 -8.61 26.54 -45.45
N THR A 243 -9.58 25.74 -45.03
CA THR A 243 -10.72 25.37 -45.86
C THR A 243 -11.99 25.92 -45.23
N ALA A 244 -12.76 26.62 -46.05
CA ALA A 244 -13.90 27.45 -45.70
C ALA A 244 -15.17 26.65 -45.36
N ASP A 245 -15.94 27.24 -44.41
CA ASP A 245 -17.40 27.38 -44.32
C ASP A 245 -18.34 26.13 -44.30
N PRO A 246 -19.62 26.23 -43.85
CA PRO A 246 -20.37 27.44 -43.43
C PRO A 246 -21.15 27.33 -42.10
N LYS A 247 -21.51 28.51 -41.58
CA LYS A 247 -22.60 28.76 -40.63
C LYS A 247 -23.93 28.10 -41.05
N LYS A 248 -24.66 27.54 -40.08
CA LYS A 248 -26.12 27.39 -40.14
C LYS A 248 -26.79 27.90 -38.85
N PRO A 249 -27.92 28.62 -38.96
CA PRO A 249 -28.66 29.16 -37.82
C PRO A 249 -29.82 28.26 -37.39
N GLY A 250 -30.14 28.34 -36.10
CA GLY A 250 -31.50 28.37 -35.58
C GLY A 250 -32.25 27.05 -35.36
N ILE A 251 -33.29 27.20 -34.52
CA ILE A 251 -34.52 26.40 -34.41
C ILE A 251 -34.59 25.48 -33.16
N ARG A 252 -35.34 25.98 -32.16
CA ARG A 252 -36.12 25.16 -31.21
C ARG A 252 -37.34 24.58 -31.94
N PRO A 253 -37.83 23.40 -31.51
CA PRO A 253 -39.13 23.30 -30.85
C PRO A 253 -39.01 22.41 -29.59
N GLY A 254 -39.80 22.48 -28.52
CA GLY A 254 -41.23 22.79 -28.42
C GLY A 254 -42.01 21.48 -28.17
N VAL A 255 -42.84 21.48 -27.12
CA VAL A 255 -43.97 20.58 -26.76
C VAL A 255 -43.66 19.54 -25.64
N LEU A 256 -44.18 19.65 -24.40
CA LEU A 256 -45.56 19.57 -23.81
C LEU A 256 -45.92 18.13 -23.37
N LEU A 257 -46.17 17.90 -22.06
CA LEU A 257 -47.43 17.41 -21.42
C LEU A 257 -46.97 16.53 -20.20
N ILE A 258 -47.61 16.36 -19.03
CA ILE A 258 -48.94 16.60 -18.44
C ILE A 258 -48.75 16.67 -16.91
N GLY A 259 -49.62 17.42 -16.22
CA GLY A 259 -49.61 17.56 -14.76
C GLY A 259 -50.12 16.34 -13.98
N GLY A 260 -49.88 16.38 -12.68
CA GLY A 260 -50.45 15.42 -11.72
C GLY A 260 -49.96 15.71 -10.31
N ALA A 261 -50.68 16.56 -9.59
CA ALA A 261 -50.55 16.72 -8.15
C ALA A 261 -51.28 15.57 -7.44
N VAL A 262 -50.59 14.74 -6.64
CA VAL A 262 -51.17 14.00 -5.52
C VAL A 262 -50.18 13.93 -4.37
N ALA A 263 -50.75 14.17 -3.20
CA ALA A 263 -50.18 14.34 -1.88
C ALA A 263 -49.66 13.05 -1.21
N VAL A 264 -48.70 13.26 -0.29
CA VAL A 264 -48.64 12.68 1.08
C VAL A 264 -48.36 11.16 1.24
N LEU A 265 -47.50 10.90 2.24
CA LEU A 265 -47.23 9.61 2.94
C LEU A 265 -46.44 8.55 2.17
N LEU A 266 -45.12 8.50 2.40
CA LEU A 266 -44.38 7.26 2.65
C LEU A 266 -43.12 7.54 3.50
N LEU A 267 -43.37 7.73 4.80
CA LEU A 267 -42.47 7.31 5.88
C LEU A 267 -42.64 5.80 6.04
N ALA A 268 -41.75 4.99 5.45
CA ALA A 268 -41.43 3.62 5.87
C ALA A 268 -40.61 2.94 4.76
N GLY A 269 -39.32 2.70 4.99
CA GLY A 269 -38.53 1.79 4.15
C GLY A 269 -37.12 2.30 3.87
N GLY A 270 -36.16 1.86 4.69
CA GLY A 270 -34.74 2.11 4.42
C GLY A 270 -33.83 2.19 5.64
N GLY A 271 -34.25 1.68 6.81
CA GLY A 271 -33.37 1.52 7.97
C GLY A 271 -32.85 0.09 8.05
N ALA A 272 -31.61 -0.13 7.58
CA ALA A 272 -30.81 -1.32 7.90
C ALA A 272 -29.32 -1.07 7.61
N ALA A 273 -28.71 -0.17 8.38
CA ALA A 273 -27.26 -0.12 8.61
C ALA A 273 -26.97 0.59 9.94
N VAL A 274 -27.57 0.10 11.03
CA VAL A 274 -27.15 0.44 12.39
C VAL A 274 -26.28 -0.71 12.88
N GLY A 275 -24.97 -0.54 12.75
CA GLY A 275 -23.95 -1.44 13.28
C GLY A 275 -23.15 -0.74 14.38
N ILE A 276 -23.66 -0.83 15.60
CA ILE A 276 -22.91 -0.87 16.87
C ILE A 276 -21.90 0.27 17.13
N TRP A 277 -22.36 1.48 17.49
CA TRP A 277 -21.58 2.41 18.33
C TRP A 277 -22.52 3.31 19.14
N ALA A 278 -23.23 2.78 20.13
CA ALA A 278 -23.85 3.55 21.22
C ALA A 278 -24.51 2.64 22.27
N THR A 279 -23.78 2.25 23.32
CA THR A 279 -24.40 1.98 24.64
C THR A 279 -23.44 2.42 25.74
N GLY A 280 -23.78 3.54 26.38
CA GLY A 280 -23.06 4.05 27.54
C GLY A 280 -23.71 5.31 28.08
N ALA A 281 -24.70 5.12 28.97
CA ALA A 281 -25.22 6.01 30.01
C ALA A 281 -26.71 6.41 29.95
N HIS A 282 -27.36 6.19 31.10
CA HIS A 282 -28.66 6.67 31.63
C HIS A 282 -29.95 6.12 31.00
N ASP A 283 -31.01 5.81 31.74
CA ASP A 283 -31.35 5.76 33.16
C ASP A 283 -32.65 4.94 33.23
N THR A 284 -32.84 4.05 34.19
CA THR A 284 -34.19 3.70 34.67
C THR A 284 -34.20 3.33 36.14
N THR A 285 -35.02 4.11 36.83
CA THR A 285 -35.40 4.14 38.23
C THR A 285 -36.19 2.89 38.69
N ASP A 286 -35.92 2.50 39.94
CA ASP A 286 -36.75 1.79 40.92
C ASP A 286 -37.51 0.50 40.55
N GLN A 287 -37.00 -0.62 41.07
CA GLN A 287 -37.85 -1.53 41.84
C GLN A 287 -37.07 -2.21 42.97
N ALA A 288 -37.52 -1.96 44.20
CA ALA A 288 -37.01 -2.53 45.45
C ALA A 288 -37.44 -3.99 45.66
N VAL A 289 -36.81 -4.66 46.68
CA VAL A 289 -37.17 -5.91 47.42
C VAL A 289 -36.02 -6.96 47.35
N PRO A 290 -35.64 -7.67 48.45
CA PRO A 290 -34.49 -7.33 49.28
C PRO A 290 -33.37 -8.39 49.29
N SER A 291 -32.27 -8.04 49.95
CA SER A 291 -31.07 -8.85 50.21
C SER A 291 -31.33 -10.25 50.79
N PRO A 292 -30.41 -11.19 50.51
CA PRO A 292 -29.88 -12.02 51.59
C PRO A 292 -28.33 -12.02 51.62
N THR A 293 -27.85 -11.62 52.80
CA THR A 293 -26.83 -12.31 53.62
C THR A 293 -25.54 -12.79 52.94
N SER A 294 -24.47 -12.09 53.29
CA SER A 294 -23.07 -12.48 53.20
C SER A 294 -22.74 -13.73 54.03
N VAL A 295 -21.94 -14.63 53.45
CA VAL A 295 -21.12 -15.61 54.19
C VAL A 295 -19.71 -15.61 53.57
N PRO A 296 -18.64 -15.45 54.38
CA PRO A 296 -17.26 -15.55 53.92
C PRO A 296 -16.76 -16.99 54.09
N SER A 297 -16.20 -17.58 53.03
CA SER A 297 -15.48 -18.85 53.10
C SER A 297 -14.20 -18.81 52.25
N GLN A 298 -13.12 -18.43 52.92
CA GLN A 298 -11.75 -18.83 52.59
C GLN A 298 -11.55 -20.24 53.19
N PRO A 299 -10.92 -21.20 52.49
CA PRO A 299 -9.53 -21.49 52.83
C PRO A 299 -8.63 -21.91 51.65
N SER A 300 -7.37 -21.47 51.76
CA SER A 300 -6.12 -22.15 51.43
C SER A 300 -6.15 -23.52 50.75
N ALA A 301 -5.49 -23.62 49.60
CA ALA A 301 -4.77 -24.81 49.14
C ALA A 301 -3.49 -24.32 48.42
N ALA A 302 -2.33 -24.40 49.07
CA ALA A 302 -1.41 -25.54 49.03
C ALA A 302 -0.63 -25.61 47.71
N SER A 303 0.57 -25.02 47.75
CA SER A 303 1.60 -25.07 46.73
C SER A 303 2.09 -26.52 46.54
N THR A 304 1.96 -27.05 45.33
CA THR A 304 2.62 -28.30 44.92
C THR A 304 4.02 -28.01 44.37
N PRO A 305 5.06 -28.76 44.79
CA PRO A 305 6.39 -28.67 44.19
C PRO A 305 6.41 -29.31 42.80
N ALA A 306 7.04 -28.64 41.85
CA ALA A 306 7.28 -29.19 40.51
C ALA A 306 8.35 -30.29 40.56
N THR A 307 7.98 -31.46 40.03
CA THR A 307 8.83 -32.64 39.82
C THR A 307 9.94 -32.35 38.79
N PRO A 308 11.21 -32.71 39.05
CA PRO A 308 12.29 -32.55 38.07
C PRO A 308 12.14 -33.54 36.91
N THR A 309 12.23 -33.01 35.68
CA THR A 309 12.23 -33.77 34.43
C THR A 309 13.53 -34.57 34.27
N PRO A 310 13.48 -35.85 33.87
CA PRO A 310 14.68 -36.67 33.69
C PRO A 310 15.52 -36.24 32.49
N ILE A 311 16.84 -36.28 32.69
CA ILE A 311 17.90 -36.04 31.70
C ILE A 311 17.88 -37.13 30.63
N PRO A 312 17.91 -36.80 29.32
CA PRO A 312 17.97 -37.81 28.27
C PRO A 312 19.34 -38.49 28.21
N THR A 313 19.31 -39.82 28.21
CA THR A 313 20.44 -40.74 28.04
C THR A 313 21.09 -40.58 26.65
N PRO A 314 22.43 -40.60 26.53
CA PRO A 314 23.10 -40.56 25.23
C PRO A 314 22.93 -41.90 24.49
N THR A 315 22.29 -41.84 23.32
CA THR A 315 22.20 -42.98 22.39
C THR A 315 23.52 -43.13 21.65
N VAL A 316 24.19 -44.26 21.87
CA VAL A 316 25.41 -44.68 21.16
C VAL A 316 25.05 -45.11 19.74
N SER A 317 25.67 -44.47 18.74
CA SER A 317 25.57 -44.86 17.33
C SER A 317 26.30 -46.19 17.04
N PRO A 318 25.71 -47.08 16.22
CA PRO A 318 26.36 -48.33 15.81
C PRO A 318 27.52 -48.12 14.81
N PRO A 319 28.48 -49.05 14.74
CA PRO A 319 29.65 -48.94 13.88
C PRO A 319 29.31 -49.05 12.38
N LEU A 320 30.04 -48.24 11.61
CA LEU A 320 29.98 -48.11 10.17
C LEU A 320 30.38 -49.42 9.46
N PRO A 321 29.60 -49.93 8.47
CA PRO A 321 30.03 -51.06 7.66
C PRO A 321 31.15 -50.67 6.68
N SER A 322 32.11 -51.60 6.57
CA SER A 322 33.32 -51.60 5.75
C SER A 322 33.06 -51.32 4.25
N PRO A 323 33.98 -50.64 3.53
CA PRO A 323 33.83 -50.34 2.11
C PRO A 323 33.89 -51.61 1.23
N SER A 324 32.92 -51.71 0.32
CA SER A 324 32.84 -52.73 -0.73
C SER A 324 33.79 -52.39 -1.90
N PRO A 325 34.43 -53.39 -2.54
CA PRO A 325 35.47 -53.15 -3.55
C PRO A 325 34.96 -52.58 -4.87
N SER A 326 35.84 -51.75 -5.42
CA SER A 326 35.79 -51.05 -6.71
C SER A 326 35.41 -51.96 -7.90
N PRO A 327 34.37 -51.62 -8.69
CA PRO A 327 34.23 -52.15 -10.04
C PRO A 327 35.17 -51.46 -11.03
N SER A 328 35.61 -52.29 -11.98
CA SER A 328 36.53 -52.08 -13.09
C SER A 328 36.12 -50.96 -14.06
N PRO A 329 37.07 -50.26 -14.72
CA PRO A 329 36.77 -49.15 -15.63
C PRO A 329 36.12 -49.65 -16.94
N SER A 330 34.86 -49.25 -17.15
CA SER A 330 34.19 -49.35 -18.45
C SER A 330 34.50 -48.12 -19.30
N ALA A 331 34.70 -48.37 -20.59
CA ALA A 331 35.18 -47.49 -21.64
C ALA A 331 34.61 -46.05 -21.62
N VAL A 332 35.53 -45.11 -21.81
CA VAL A 332 35.30 -43.68 -22.04
C VAL A 332 34.60 -43.49 -23.39
N PRO A 333 33.35 -43.00 -23.45
CA PRO A 333 32.80 -42.45 -24.68
C PRO A 333 33.51 -41.13 -25.00
N SER A 334 33.77 -40.93 -26.29
CA SER A 334 34.50 -39.78 -26.85
C SER A 334 34.07 -38.44 -26.27
N ASP A 335 35.10 -37.70 -25.87
CA ASP A 335 35.22 -36.29 -25.55
C ASP A 335 34.29 -35.41 -26.42
N GLU A 336 33.10 -35.14 -25.90
CA GLU A 336 32.27 -34.01 -26.33
C GLU A 336 32.96 -32.77 -25.78
N ALA A 337 33.41 -31.88 -26.67
CA ALA A 337 34.18 -30.70 -26.31
C ALA A 337 33.47 -29.95 -25.15
N PRO A 338 34.19 -29.57 -24.08
CA PRO A 338 33.59 -28.90 -22.95
C PRO A 338 32.86 -27.66 -23.42
N ASP A 339 31.55 -27.63 -23.20
CA ASP A 339 30.70 -26.47 -23.45
C ASP A 339 31.36 -25.24 -22.80
N PRO A 340 31.56 -24.13 -23.54
CA PRO A 340 32.23 -22.97 -22.98
C PRO A 340 31.50 -22.52 -21.72
N PRO A 341 32.22 -22.19 -20.63
CA PRO A 341 31.60 -21.76 -19.39
C PRO A 341 30.65 -20.59 -19.68
N PRO A 342 29.43 -20.60 -19.14
CA PRO A 342 28.44 -19.57 -19.40
C PRO A 342 29.04 -18.19 -19.11
N ALA A 343 28.86 -17.25 -20.04
CA ALA A 343 29.39 -15.91 -19.91
C ALA A 343 28.89 -15.28 -18.60
N ALA A 344 29.81 -14.83 -17.76
CA ALA A 344 29.46 -14.18 -16.50
C ALA A 344 28.71 -12.88 -16.80
N VAL A 345 27.50 -12.73 -16.24
CA VAL A 345 26.70 -11.51 -16.39
C VAL A 345 27.44 -10.32 -15.75
N PRO A 346 27.65 -9.21 -16.45
CA PRO A 346 28.42 -8.09 -15.93
C PRO A 346 27.73 -7.41 -14.74
N VAL A 347 28.55 -6.88 -13.83
CA VAL A 347 28.07 -6.00 -12.75
C VAL A 347 27.73 -4.63 -13.34
N ARG A 348 26.48 -4.22 -13.19
CA ARG A 348 25.95 -2.92 -13.65
C ARG A 348 26.40 -1.80 -12.72
N TRP A 349 26.28 -2.03 -11.42
CA TRP A 349 26.63 -1.04 -10.39
C TRP A 349 27.08 -1.73 -9.12
N HIS A 350 28.07 -1.15 -8.46
CA HIS A 350 28.56 -1.54 -7.15
C HIS A 350 28.93 -0.29 -6.37
N GLY A 351 28.50 -0.20 -5.11
CA GLY A 351 28.85 0.93 -4.26
C GLY A 351 28.10 0.94 -2.94
N THR A 352 28.28 2.03 -2.19
CA THR A 352 27.66 2.23 -0.88
C THR A 352 26.41 3.10 -1.00
N LEU A 353 25.31 2.66 -0.40
CA LEU A 353 24.10 3.46 -0.22
C LEU A 353 24.00 3.91 1.24
N THR A 354 23.51 5.13 1.44
CA THR A 354 23.09 5.61 2.77
C THR A 354 21.57 5.65 2.79
N LEU A 355 21.00 4.91 3.72
CA LEU A 355 19.58 4.83 4.01
C LEU A 355 19.30 5.75 5.18
N ASP A 356 18.34 6.65 5.03
CA ASP A 356 17.94 7.53 6.11
C ASP A 356 16.53 7.16 6.54
N ASP A 357 16.27 7.29 7.84
CA ASP A 357 14.98 7.04 8.49
C ASP A 357 13.85 8.00 8.09
N GLY A 358 14.17 8.99 7.27
CA GLY A 358 13.23 10.04 6.90
C GLY A 358 12.98 11.07 7.99
N SER A 359 13.59 10.92 9.18
CA SER A 359 13.36 11.83 10.31
C SER A 359 13.87 13.24 10.02
N SER A 360 14.96 13.36 9.25
CA SER A 360 15.54 14.66 8.87
C SER A 360 14.83 15.34 7.69
N THR A 361 14.08 14.60 6.88
CA THR A 361 13.42 15.11 5.67
C THR A 361 11.89 15.14 5.77
N GLY A 362 11.30 14.53 6.81
CA GLY A 362 9.85 14.41 6.97
C GLY A 362 9.19 13.41 6.01
N ILE A 363 9.97 12.72 5.17
CA ILE A 363 9.48 11.73 4.21
C ILE A 363 9.67 10.33 4.81
N VAL A 364 8.58 9.64 5.11
CA VAL A 364 8.49 8.47 6.01
C VAL A 364 9.29 7.23 5.57
N THR A 365 9.89 7.20 4.38
CA THR A 365 10.84 6.14 3.98
C THR A 365 11.65 6.61 2.77
N ALA A 366 12.99 6.70 2.92
CA ALA A 366 13.90 6.86 1.79
C ALA A 366 14.42 5.48 1.37
N ALA A 367 13.84 4.92 0.31
CA ALA A 367 14.38 3.75 -0.35
C ALA A 367 15.23 4.17 -1.56
N TRP A 368 15.99 3.24 -2.11
CA TRP A 368 16.79 3.46 -3.31
C TRP A 368 16.24 2.63 -4.47
N SER A 369 16.04 3.27 -5.62
CA SER A 369 15.91 2.59 -6.90
C SER A 369 17.30 2.29 -7.46
N LEU A 370 17.55 1.00 -7.68
CA LEU A 370 18.81 0.43 -8.14
C LEU A 370 18.79 0.09 -9.63
N ASP A 371 17.70 0.45 -10.32
CA ASP A 371 17.58 0.37 -11.78
C ASP A 371 18.23 1.55 -12.50
N THR A 372 18.58 2.62 -11.79
CA THR A 372 19.33 3.77 -12.31
C THR A 372 20.81 3.67 -12.00
N VAL A 373 21.66 4.27 -12.84
CA VAL A 373 23.11 4.36 -12.62
C VAL A 373 23.52 5.83 -12.76
N PRO A 374 23.93 6.53 -11.68
CA PRO A 374 23.96 6.05 -10.30
C PRO A 374 22.54 5.78 -9.72
N PRO A 375 22.41 4.95 -8.68
CA PRO A 375 21.13 4.73 -7.98
C PRO A 375 20.51 6.05 -7.53
N GLN A 376 19.18 6.10 -7.46
CA GLN A 376 18.42 7.29 -7.08
C GLN A 376 17.49 7.00 -5.91
N ARG A 377 17.21 8.02 -5.09
CA ARG A 377 16.21 7.90 -4.01
C ARG A 377 14.81 7.79 -4.59
N ALA A 378 13.97 6.98 -3.95
CA ALA A 378 12.57 6.78 -4.27
C ALA A 378 11.75 6.58 -3.00
N LEU A 379 10.45 6.91 -3.05
CA LEU A 379 9.50 6.66 -1.97
C LEU A 379 9.30 5.16 -1.73
N ALA A 380 9.22 4.40 -2.83
CA ALA A 380 9.25 2.94 -2.85
C ALA A 380 10.39 2.49 -3.77
N GLY A 381 11.45 1.97 -3.18
CA GLY A 381 12.65 1.53 -3.89
C GLY A 381 12.86 0.02 -3.79
N ASP A 382 13.94 -0.43 -4.40
CA ASP A 382 14.36 -1.82 -4.42
C ASP A 382 14.94 -2.24 -3.07
N VAL A 383 15.61 -1.31 -2.39
CA VAL A 383 16.12 -1.48 -1.03
C VAL A 383 15.87 -0.21 -0.21
N GLY A 384 15.18 -0.36 0.91
CA GLY A 384 14.88 0.68 1.89
C GLY A 384 14.99 0.13 3.31
N MET A 385 14.96 1.01 4.31
CA MET A 385 14.79 0.61 5.71
C MET A 385 13.33 0.71 6.10
N THR A 386 12.84 -0.27 6.87
CA THR A 386 11.51 -0.20 7.47
C THR A 386 11.59 0.66 8.73
N CYS A 387 10.90 1.79 8.73
CA CYS A 387 10.90 2.73 9.84
C CYS A 387 9.49 2.82 10.42
N ARG A 388 9.20 1.98 11.41
CA ARG A 388 7.93 2.01 12.14
C ARG A 388 8.20 2.63 13.51
N LEU A 389 8.13 3.96 13.60
CA LEU A 389 8.38 4.80 14.79
C LEU A 389 9.85 4.87 15.26
N SER A 390 10.63 3.82 15.03
CA SER A 390 12.09 3.79 15.15
C SER A 390 12.63 2.85 14.08
N CYS A 391 13.69 3.22 13.38
CA CYS A 391 14.27 2.30 12.41
C CYS A 391 15.10 1.26 13.13
N ASP A 392 14.64 0.02 13.05
CA ASP A 392 15.53 -1.10 13.29
C ASP A 392 16.53 -1.13 12.13
N GLY A 393 17.80 -0.85 12.44
CA GLY A 393 18.88 -0.81 11.44
C GLY A 393 19.10 -2.14 10.73
N SER A 394 18.48 -3.22 11.21
CA SER A 394 18.50 -4.51 10.55
C SER A 394 17.21 -4.83 9.78
N GLN A 395 16.15 -4.02 9.85
CA GLN A 395 14.92 -4.30 9.10
C GLN A 395 14.89 -3.57 7.76
N PHE A 396 15.01 -4.34 6.69
CA PHE A 396 14.99 -3.82 5.32
C PHE A 396 13.63 -4.07 4.67
N THR A 397 13.28 -3.23 3.69
CA THR A 397 12.12 -3.38 2.82
C THR A 397 12.48 -3.19 1.35
N GLY A 398 11.75 -3.83 0.45
CA GLY A 398 11.99 -3.72 -0.98
C GLY A 398 10.98 -4.50 -1.81
N ASN A 399 11.27 -4.63 -3.10
CA ASN A 399 10.43 -5.36 -4.06
C ASN A 399 10.45 -6.87 -3.79
N ALA A 400 11.64 -7.42 -3.57
CA ALA A 400 11.86 -8.79 -3.10
C ALA A 400 13.22 -8.82 -2.40
N ILE A 401 13.29 -9.28 -1.15
CA ILE A 401 14.55 -9.38 -0.39
C ILE A 401 14.55 -10.70 0.38
N VAL A 402 15.67 -11.42 0.35
CA VAL A 402 15.83 -12.70 1.06
C VAL A 402 17.23 -12.76 1.67
N LEU A 403 17.32 -13.19 2.93
CA LEU A 403 18.59 -13.37 3.63
C LEU A 403 19.44 -14.45 2.96
N TRP A 404 20.72 -14.16 2.75
CA TRP A 404 21.73 -15.10 2.26
C TRP A 404 22.48 -15.72 3.45
N ASP A 405 22.51 -17.04 3.53
CA ASP A 405 23.11 -17.82 4.62
C ASP A 405 24.56 -18.26 4.33
N GLY A 406 25.06 -18.02 3.11
CA GLY A 406 26.41 -18.37 2.71
C GLY A 406 27.48 -17.44 3.30
N ALA A 407 28.63 -18.01 3.62
CA ALA A 407 29.77 -17.27 4.19
C ALA A 407 30.47 -16.33 3.19
N SER A 408 30.27 -16.52 1.88
CA SER A 408 30.85 -15.69 0.82
C SER A 408 29.76 -14.90 0.09
N PRO A 409 30.06 -13.75 -0.54
CA PRO A 409 29.11 -13.03 -1.37
C PRO A 409 28.45 -13.95 -2.43
N PRO A 410 27.12 -13.88 -2.59
CA PRO A 410 26.41 -14.74 -3.53
C PRO A 410 26.75 -14.37 -4.97
N ARG A 411 26.76 -15.38 -5.84
CA ARG A 411 26.73 -15.16 -7.30
C ARG A 411 25.31 -14.81 -7.73
N ARG A 412 25.18 -14.21 -8.91
CA ARG A 412 23.89 -13.83 -9.49
C ARG A 412 22.91 -15.00 -9.53
N GLU A 413 23.37 -16.16 -9.98
CA GLU A 413 22.53 -17.37 -10.15
C GLU A 413 22.01 -17.87 -8.80
N GLN A 414 22.81 -17.74 -7.73
CA GLN A 414 22.41 -18.09 -6.38
C GLN A 414 21.32 -17.15 -5.86
N CYS A 415 21.47 -15.84 -6.08
CA CYS A 415 20.42 -14.88 -5.71
C CYS A 415 19.15 -15.08 -6.53
N VAL A 416 19.24 -15.35 -7.84
CA VAL A 416 18.08 -15.68 -8.68
C VAL A 416 17.36 -16.92 -8.13
N GLY A 417 18.10 -17.99 -7.84
CA GLY A 417 17.53 -19.21 -7.26
C GLY A 417 16.85 -18.96 -5.92
N LEU A 418 17.50 -18.20 -5.04
CA LEU A 418 17.00 -17.90 -3.70
C LEU A 418 15.75 -17.00 -3.74
N LEU A 419 15.74 -15.96 -4.58
CA LEU A 419 14.59 -15.06 -4.76
C LEU A 419 13.40 -15.79 -5.39
N ASN A 420 13.65 -16.67 -6.35
CA ASN A 420 12.61 -17.51 -6.95
C ASN A 420 12.04 -18.55 -5.97
N ALA A 421 12.86 -19.02 -5.02
CA ALA A 421 12.41 -19.93 -3.96
C ALA A 421 11.63 -19.22 -2.84
N ASN A 422 11.82 -17.91 -2.66
CA ASN A 422 11.18 -17.11 -1.60
C ASN A 422 10.42 -15.88 -2.14
N PRO A 423 9.43 -16.04 -3.05
CA PRO A 423 8.84 -14.96 -3.83
C PRO A 423 7.74 -14.20 -3.05
N ALA A 424 8.03 -13.59 -1.91
CA ALA A 424 7.04 -12.78 -1.17
C ALA A 424 7.62 -11.83 -0.11
N GLN A 425 8.90 -11.91 0.22
CA GLN A 425 9.46 -11.14 1.32
C GLN A 425 9.72 -9.70 0.89
N ARG A 426 8.77 -8.81 1.22
CA ARG A 426 8.92 -7.35 1.09
C ARG A 426 9.66 -6.73 2.26
N SER A 427 9.85 -7.48 3.34
CA SER A 427 10.66 -7.07 4.47
C SER A 427 11.38 -8.27 5.06
N VAL A 428 12.64 -8.06 5.44
CA VAL A 428 13.48 -9.09 6.06
C VAL A 428 14.41 -8.43 7.06
N ASN A 429 14.73 -9.15 8.13
CA ASN A 429 15.74 -8.72 9.09
C ASN A 429 17.11 -9.20 8.59
N VAL A 430 18.00 -8.27 8.23
CA VAL A 430 19.37 -8.49 7.77
C VAL A 430 20.32 -7.87 8.81
N PRO A 431 20.93 -8.68 9.68
CA PRO A 431 21.91 -8.19 10.63
C PRO A 431 23.09 -7.50 9.95
N ALA A 432 23.74 -6.59 10.66
CA ALA A 432 24.98 -5.98 10.18
C ALA A 432 26.04 -7.06 9.87
N GLY A 433 26.70 -6.93 8.73
CA GLY A 433 27.67 -7.90 8.21
C GLY A 433 27.06 -9.14 7.55
N SER A 434 25.75 -9.35 7.65
CA SER A 434 25.05 -10.39 6.87
C SER A 434 24.72 -9.89 5.47
N THR A 435 24.48 -10.82 4.56
CA THR A 435 24.14 -10.51 3.16
C THR A 435 22.69 -10.84 2.87
N ALA A 436 22.04 -10.06 2.02
CA ALA A 436 20.73 -10.38 1.49
C ALA A 436 20.70 -10.20 -0.02
N CYS A 437 20.03 -11.11 -0.71
CA CYS A 437 19.72 -10.97 -2.13
C CYS A 437 18.47 -10.11 -2.29
N PHE A 438 18.43 -9.28 -3.35
CA PHE A 438 17.25 -8.49 -3.68
C PHE A 438 16.95 -8.50 -5.18
N GLY A 439 15.68 -8.25 -5.52
CA GLY A 439 15.23 -8.02 -6.89
C GLY A 439 14.78 -6.57 -7.08
N THR A 440 15.04 -6.01 -8.27
CA THR A 440 14.59 -4.65 -8.63
C THR A 440 13.26 -4.64 -9.36
N ALA A 441 12.64 -3.46 -9.49
CA ALA A 441 11.40 -3.28 -10.25
C ALA A 441 11.54 -3.68 -11.73
N ALA A 442 12.69 -3.41 -12.36
CA ALA A 442 12.96 -3.82 -13.74
C ALA A 442 13.48 -5.27 -13.88
N GLY A 443 13.41 -6.08 -12.80
CA GLY A 443 13.76 -7.49 -12.84
C GLY A 443 15.26 -7.79 -12.76
N ARG A 444 16.10 -6.80 -12.39
CA ARG A 444 17.50 -7.07 -12.07
C ARG A 444 17.60 -7.74 -10.71
N VAL A 445 18.75 -8.34 -10.47
CA VAL A 445 19.07 -9.00 -9.21
C VAL A 445 20.34 -8.37 -8.66
N GLY A 446 20.42 -8.30 -7.35
CA GLY A 446 21.60 -7.85 -6.63
C GLY A 446 21.71 -8.50 -5.26
N TYR A 447 22.75 -8.12 -4.54
CA TYR A 447 22.86 -8.37 -3.11
C TYR A 447 23.37 -7.14 -2.39
N PHE A 448 23.07 -7.05 -1.09
CA PHE A 448 23.61 -6.01 -0.23
C PHE A 448 24.09 -6.56 1.12
N THR A 449 25.01 -5.84 1.74
CA THR A 449 25.57 -6.12 3.06
C THR A 449 25.50 -4.84 3.91
N PRO A 450 24.68 -4.79 4.97
CA PRO A 450 24.65 -3.65 5.88
C PRO A 450 25.96 -3.55 6.67
N SER A 451 26.53 -2.35 6.72
CA SER A 451 27.86 -2.11 7.32
C SER A 451 27.85 -1.87 8.84
N GLY A 452 26.68 -1.74 9.46
CA GLY A 452 26.53 -1.50 10.90
C GLY A 452 25.09 -1.29 11.32
N ALA A 453 24.84 -1.25 12.64
CA ALA A 453 23.55 -0.82 13.17
C ALA A 453 23.29 0.64 12.76
N ALA A 454 22.04 0.95 12.41
CA ALA A 454 21.69 2.32 12.04
C ALA A 454 21.96 3.26 13.22
N ALA A 455 22.86 4.21 13.02
CA ALA A 455 23.19 5.22 14.02
C ALA A 455 22.49 6.51 13.63
N ASN A 456 21.78 7.14 14.58
CA ASN A 456 21.04 8.39 14.34
C ASN A 456 20.05 8.30 13.17
N GLY A 457 19.39 7.14 13.00
CA GLY A 457 18.44 6.96 11.90
C GLY A 457 19.08 6.75 10.53
N GLN A 458 20.42 6.68 10.44
CA GLN A 458 21.12 6.43 9.18
C GLN A 458 21.73 5.03 9.18
N GLY A 459 21.37 4.24 8.17
CA GLY A 459 22.02 2.97 7.83
C GLY A 459 22.93 3.13 6.63
N ARG A 460 24.02 2.37 6.58
CA ARG A 460 24.87 2.25 5.38
C ARG A 460 24.92 0.82 4.94
N LEU A 461 24.76 0.58 3.64
CA LEU A 461 24.94 -0.73 3.05
C LEU A 461 25.83 -0.65 1.82
N GLU A 462 26.56 -1.72 1.56
CA GLU A 462 27.24 -1.96 0.30
C GLU A 462 26.33 -2.82 -0.56
N ALA A 463 26.14 -2.45 -1.83
CA ALA A 463 25.26 -3.16 -2.74
C ALA A 463 25.92 -3.40 -4.09
N THR A 464 25.58 -4.54 -4.69
CA THR A 464 25.99 -4.93 -6.04
C THR A 464 24.75 -5.29 -6.84
N VAL A 465 24.64 -4.77 -8.07
CA VAL A 465 23.54 -5.02 -9.00
C VAL A 465 24.13 -5.59 -10.29
N TRP A 466 23.60 -6.73 -10.75
CA TRP A 466 23.97 -7.31 -12.03
C TRP A 466 23.07 -6.79 -13.16
N GLU A 467 23.59 -6.81 -14.39
CA GLU A 467 22.76 -6.52 -15.56
C GLU A 467 21.73 -7.65 -15.82
N LEU A 468 20.75 -7.36 -16.67
CA LEU A 468 19.90 -8.40 -17.24
C LEU A 468 20.76 -9.34 -18.12
N PRO A 469 20.40 -10.64 -18.20
CA PRO A 469 21.17 -11.62 -18.94
C PRO A 469 21.08 -11.43 -20.46
#